data_AF-A0AAN2A6N3-F1
#
_entry.id   AF-A0AAN2A6N3-F1
#
_cell.length_a   1.000
_cell.length_b   1.000
_cell.length_c   1.000
_cell.angle_alpha   90.00
_cell.angle_beta   90.00
_cell.angle_gamma   90.00
#
_symmetry.space_group_name_H-M   'P 1'
#
loop_
_entity.id
_entity.type
_entity.pdbx_description
1 polymer ?
#
loop_
_entity_poly.entity_id
_entity_poly.type
_entity_poly.pdbx_seq_one_letter_code
_entity_poly.pdbx_strand_id
1 'polypeptide(L)'
;MGRTYRALGTFVSPGSADVFGYCGDAHFMPMALSQVMNLIACGVMDLTAATAEERHTTMLAQLKNSLDRISTKHVLDMTLFHGAREDDGMECKFRLWRSTYKPKLKRWHGEELAIEDRSYLARVDGAGKPTVEKFEAKASEKPASGTSRAAINAFCESLDSAAGLLNLWAFGELDQPDNLDFTGRDAFT
;
A
#
# COMPACT_ATOMS: atom_id res chain seq x y z
N MET A 1 -27.22 -18.37 -0.56
CA MET A 1 -26.15 -17.81 -1.41
C MET A 1 -25.50 -16.69 -0.62
N GLY A 2 -24.39 -16.96 0.08
CA GLY A 2 -23.78 -15.99 1.00
C GLY A 2 -23.03 -14.89 0.25
N ARG A 3 -23.33 -13.62 0.55
CA ARG A 3 -22.57 -12.47 0.02
C ARG A 3 -21.11 -12.60 0.46
N THR A 4 -20.21 -12.73 -0.52
CA THR A 4 -18.77 -12.71 -0.28
C THR A 4 -18.35 -11.24 -0.15
N TYR A 5 -18.17 -10.76 1.08
CA TYR A 5 -17.74 -9.39 1.31
C TYR A 5 -16.24 -9.29 1.05
N ARG A 6 -15.89 -8.57 -0.02
CA ARG A 6 -14.51 -8.13 -0.25
C ARG A 6 -14.37 -6.73 0.31
N ALA A 7 -13.38 -6.50 1.16
CA ALA A 7 -13.06 -5.15 1.62
C ALA A 7 -11.68 -4.72 1.13
N LEU A 8 -11.50 -3.42 1.32
CA LEU A 8 -10.34 -2.66 0.98
C LEU A 8 -10.02 -1.76 2.17
N GLY A 9 -8.75 -1.61 2.50
CA GLY A 9 -8.36 -0.64 3.51
C GLY A 9 -6.85 -0.47 3.59
N THR A 10 -6.45 0.66 4.18
CA THR A 10 -5.06 1.08 4.37
C THR A 10 -4.84 1.37 5.85
N PHE A 11 -3.68 0.97 6.36
CA PHE A 11 -3.19 1.22 7.70
C PHE A 11 -1.80 1.85 7.61
N VAL A 12 -1.45 2.69 8.57
CA VAL A 12 -0.12 3.29 8.70
C VAL A 12 0.43 2.91 10.06
N SER A 13 1.70 2.49 10.10
CA SER A 13 2.37 2.20 11.36
C SER A 13 2.58 3.50 12.15
N PRO A 14 2.29 3.52 13.47
CA PRO A 14 2.42 4.74 14.28
C PRO A 14 3.87 5.08 14.64
N GLY A 15 4.82 4.16 14.47
CA GLY A 15 6.21 4.33 14.91
C GLY A 15 7.25 4.13 13.81
N SER A 16 6.83 3.83 12.58
CA SER A 16 7.71 3.55 11.45
C SER A 16 7.09 4.06 10.16
N ALA A 17 7.93 4.31 9.15
CA ALA A 17 7.50 4.76 7.82
C ALA A 17 6.94 3.59 6.98
N ASP A 18 5.98 2.85 7.55
CA ASP A 18 5.34 1.70 6.91
C ASP A 18 3.85 1.96 6.66
N VAL A 19 3.42 1.62 5.44
CA VAL A 19 2.03 1.66 5.00
C VAL A 19 1.61 0.25 4.61
N PHE A 20 0.49 -0.19 5.13
CA PHE A 20 -0.10 -1.48 4.83
C PHE A 20 -1.42 -1.28 4.14
N GLY A 21 -1.76 -2.16 3.22
CA GLY A 21 -3.12 -2.18 2.72
C GLY A 21 -3.47 -3.53 2.16
N TYR A 22 -4.76 -3.78 2.07
CA TYR A 22 -5.24 -5.13 1.83
C TYR A 22 -6.43 -5.14 0.90
N CYS A 23 -6.60 -6.27 0.21
CA CYS A 23 -7.82 -6.58 -0.52
C CYS A 23 -8.23 -8.03 -0.28
N GLY A 24 -9.53 -8.30 -0.31
CA GLY A 24 -10.06 -9.64 -0.10
C GLY A 24 -10.90 -9.71 1.17
N ASP A 25 -10.59 -10.62 2.08
CA ASP A 25 -11.41 -10.89 3.26
C ASP A 25 -11.73 -9.63 4.09
N ALA A 26 -13.02 -9.27 4.11
CA ALA A 26 -13.49 -8.06 4.77
C ALA A 26 -13.47 -8.08 6.29
N HIS A 27 -13.30 -9.26 6.90
CA HIS A 27 -13.41 -9.43 8.34
C HIS A 27 -12.05 -9.72 8.95
N PHE A 28 -11.30 -10.66 8.38
CA PHE A 28 -10.02 -11.08 8.93
C PHE A 28 -8.97 -9.98 8.85
N MET A 29 -8.74 -9.43 7.66
CA MET A 29 -7.63 -8.50 7.42
C MET A 29 -7.71 -7.23 8.27
N PRO A 30 -8.83 -6.48 8.30
CA PRO A 30 -8.89 -5.28 9.13
C PRO A 30 -8.80 -5.60 10.64
N MET A 31 -9.36 -6.73 11.09
CA MET A 31 -9.25 -7.15 12.49
C MET A 31 -7.81 -7.50 12.87
N ALA A 32 -7.15 -8.34 12.07
CA ALA A 32 -5.79 -8.79 12.32
C ALA A 32 -4.80 -7.62 12.21
N LEU A 33 -4.92 -6.77 11.20
CA LEU A 33 -4.06 -5.59 11.06
C LEU A 33 -4.27 -4.61 12.22
N SER A 34 -5.52 -4.34 12.63
CA SER A 34 -5.77 -3.44 13.78
C SER A 34 -5.15 -3.97 15.07
N GLN A 35 -5.19 -5.28 15.31
CA GLN A 35 -4.52 -5.88 16.46
C GLN A 35 -3.01 -5.69 16.40
N VAL A 36 -2.38 -5.93 15.25
CA VAL A 36 -0.94 -5.75 15.11
C VAL A 36 -0.55 -4.28 15.24
N MET A 37 -1.30 -3.35 14.63
CA MET A 37 -1.08 -1.91 14.80
C MET A 37 -1.16 -1.48 16.26
N ASN A 38 -2.12 -2.02 17.02
CA ASN A 38 -2.23 -1.74 18.45
C ASN A 38 -1.03 -2.29 19.26
N LEU A 39 -0.48 -3.45 18.89
CA LEU A 39 0.73 -3.99 19.53
C LEU A 39 1.94 -3.07 19.30
N ILE A 40 2.06 -2.52 18.08
CA ILE A 40 3.11 -1.54 17.75
C ILE A 40 2.89 -0.25 18.55
N ALA A 41 1.66 0.29 18.53
CA ALA A 41 1.31 1.53 19.23
C ALA A 41 1.59 1.46 20.73
N CYS A 42 1.35 0.30 21.35
CA CYS A 42 1.62 0.07 22.77
C CYS A 42 3.10 -0.27 23.08
N GLY A 43 3.98 -0.29 22.08
CA GLY A 43 5.40 -0.66 22.26
C GLY A 43 5.64 -2.13 22.59
N VAL A 44 4.63 -3.00 22.43
CA VAL A 44 4.79 -4.46 22.61
C VAL A 44 5.58 -5.06 21.44
N MET A 45 5.46 -4.43 20.28
CA MET A 45 6.20 -4.77 19.07
C MET A 45 7.01 -3.56 18.63
N ASP A 46 8.31 -3.58 18.92
CA ASP A 46 9.23 -2.54 18.46
C ASP A 46 9.73 -2.89 17.05
N LEU A 47 9.43 -2.00 16.11
CA LEU A 47 9.86 -2.09 14.71
C LEU A 47 10.85 -0.99 14.33
N THR A 48 11.21 -0.10 15.26
CA THR A 48 11.92 1.15 14.95
C THR A 48 13.37 0.94 14.51
N ALA A 49 14.04 -0.09 15.05
CA ALA A 49 15.42 -0.43 14.69
C ALA A 49 15.54 -1.52 13.61
N ALA A 50 14.41 -2.06 13.14
CA ALA A 50 14.40 -3.14 12.17
C ALA A 50 14.47 -2.63 10.74
N THR A 51 15.18 -3.35 9.88
CA THR A 51 15.18 -3.12 8.42
C THR A 51 13.77 -3.29 7.85
N ALA A 52 13.51 -2.72 6.68
CA ALA A 52 12.18 -2.78 6.06
C ALA A 52 11.72 -4.23 5.81
N GLU A 53 12.65 -5.12 5.49
CA GLU A 53 12.41 -6.56 5.30
C GLU A 53 12.11 -7.29 6.61
N GLU A 54 12.81 -6.96 7.70
CA GLU A 54 12.53 -7.52 9.02
C GLU A 54 11.15 -7.09 9.53
N ARG A 55 10.79 -5.81 9.31
CA ARG A 55 9.45 -5.30 9.62
C ARG A 55 8.38 -6.03 8.81
N HIS A 56 8.60 -6.19 7.49
CA HIS A 56 7.69 -6.96 6.63
C HIS A 56 7.50 -8.40 7.15
N THR A 57 8.61 -9.08 7.42
CA THR A 57 8.62 -10.48 7.86
C THR A 57 7.93 -10.64 9.20
N THR A 58 8.20 -9.75 10.14
CA THR A 58 7.57 -9.74 11.47
C THR A 58 6.07 -9.53 11.37
N MET A 59 5.64 -8.54 10.59
CA MET A 59 4.22 -8.27 10.33
C MET A 59 3.51 -9.48 9.71
N LEU A 60 4.11 -10.06 8.66
CA LEU A 60 3.55 -11.22 7.98
C LEU A 60 3.50 -12.46 8.89
N ALA A 61 4.49 -12.65 9.76
CA ALA A 61 4.49 -13.72 10.76
C ALA A 61 3.34 -13.57 11.76
N GLN A 62 3.06 -12.35 12.24
CA GLN A 62 1.91 -12.12 13.12
C GLN A 62 0.58 -12.41 12.42
N LEU A 63 0.42 -11.98 11.17
CA LEU A 63 -0.79 -12.27 10.41
C LEU A 63 -0.98 -13.77 10.19
N LYS A 64 0.10 -14.51 9.89
CA LYS A 64 0.09 -15.98 9.81
C LYS A 64 -0.34 -16.61 11.13
N ASN A 65 0.25 -16.19 12.24
CA ASN A 65 -0.10 -16.69 13.57
C ASN A 65 -1.55 -16.41 13.94
N SER A 66 -2.07 -15.21 13.63
CA SER A 66 -3.47 -14.86 13.84
C SER A 66 -4.41 -15.71 13.01
N LEU A 67 -4.03 -16.00 11.76
CA LEU A 67 -4.81 -16.81 10.85
C LEU A 67 -4.90 -18.28 11.31
N ASP A 68 -3.77 -18.84 11.77
CA ASP A 68 -3.70 -20.23 12.25
C ASP A 68 -4.54 -20.47 13.52
N ARG A 69 -4.80 -19.40 14.29
CA ARG A 69 -5.64 -19.44 15.50
C ARG A 69 -7.13 -19.34 15.23
N ILE A 70 -7.52 -18.97 14.02
CA ILE A 70 -8.93 -18.80 13.66
C ILE A 70 -9.50 -20.13 13.18
N SER A 71 -10.53 -20.62 13.89
CA SER A 71 -11.23 -21.87 13.53
C SER A 71 -12.34 -21.68 12.48
N THR A 72 -12.56 -20.45 12.00
CA THR A 72 -13.69 -20.15 11.11
C THR A 72 -13.52 -20.79 9.75
N LYS A 73 -14.58 -21.43 9.24
CA LYS A 73 -14.61 -22.14 7.95
C LYS A 73 -14.58 -21.23 6.70
N HIS A 74 -14.54 -19.91 6.85
CA HIS A 74 -14.82 -18.96 5.77
C HIS A 74 -13.76 -17.86 5.64
N VAL A 75 -12.49 -18.24 5.62
CA VAL A 75 -11.43 -17.32 5.20
C VAL A 75 -11.43 -17.22 3.68
N LEU A 76 -11.44 -16.00 3.16
CA LEU A 76 -11.38 -15.72 1.72
C LEU A 76 -9.94 -15.49 1.24
N ASP A 77 -9.74 -15.60 -0.07
CA ASP A 77 -8.51 -15.13 -0.72
C ASP A 77 -8.26 -13.67 -0.33
N MET A 78 -7.04 -13.37 0.10
CA MET A 78 -6.65 -12.04 0.54
C MET A 78 -5.24 -11.70 0.07
N THR A 79 -5.00 -10.42 -0.11
CA THR A 79 -3.69 -9.86 -0.47
C THR A 79 -3.37 -8.74 0.51
N LEU A 80 -2.14 -8.73 1.01
CA LEU A 80 -1.53 -7.68 1.78
C LEU A 80 -0.44 -7.04 0.93
N PHE A 81 -0.45 -5.72 0.90
CA PHE A 81 0.64 -4.91 0.44
C PHE A 81 1.31 -4.26 1.64
N HIS A 82 2.63 -4.21 1.61
CA HIS A 82 3.43 -3.51 2.59
C HIS A 82 4.39 -2.60 1.84
N GLY A 83 4.16 -1.29 1.93
CA GLY A 83 5.11 -0.27 1.51
C GLY A 83 5.91 0.17 2.71
N ALA A 84 7.23 0.19 2.60
CA ALA A 84 8.11 0.63 3.65
C ALA A 84 9.13 1.63 3.10
N ARG A 85 9.50 2.61 3.91
CA ARG A 85 10.71 3.39 3.70
C ARG A 85 11.85 2.80 4.54
N GLU A 86 12.99 2.66 3.90
CA GLU A 86 14.27 2.34 4.52
C GLU A 86 15.17 3.56 4.39
N ASP A 87 16.02 3.80 5.39
CA ASP A 87 16.88 4.99 5.49
C ASP A 87 16.11 6.33 5.47
N ASP A 88 16.85 7.45 5.56
CA ASP A 88 16.31 8.80 5.63
C ASP A 88 17.03 9.76 4.66
N GLY A 89 16.38 10.85 4.29
CA GLY A 89 16.95 11.88 3.41
C GLY A 89 17.18 11.37 1.98
N MET A 90 18.32 11.75 1.39
CA MET A 90 18.66 11.42 0.00
C MET A 90 19.06 9.95 -0.23
N GLU A 91 19.28 9.19 0.84
CA GLU A 91 19.60 7.76 0.76
C GLU A 91 18.37 6.87 0.93
N CYS A 92 17.18 7.47 1.07
CA CYS A 92 15.97 6.72 1.35
C CYS A 92 15.61 5.77 0.20
N LYS A 93 15.12 4.58 0.56
CA LYS A 93 14.68 3.55 -0.37
C LYS A 93 13.26 3.14 -0.06
N PHE A 94 12.44 3.04 -1.09
CA PHE A 94 11.08 2.52 -0.95
C PHE A 94 11.06 1.05 -1.35
N ARG A 95 10.46 0.22 -0.51
CA ARG A 95 10.28 -1.21 -0.76
C ARG A 95 8.81 -1.57 -0.70
N LEU A 96 8.37 -2.44 -1.60
CA LEU A 96 6.98 -2.86 -1.71
C LEU A 96 6.92 -4.37 -1.75
N TRP A 97 6.21 -4.97 -0.81
CA TRP A 97 5.92 -6.40 -0.83
C TRP A 97 4.47 -6.67 -1.15
N ARG A 98 4.24 -7.76 -1.87
CA ARG A 98 2.92 -8.35 -2.08
C ARG A 98 2.87 -9.72 -1.45
N SER A 99 1.97 -9.90 -0.51
CA SER A 99 1.72 -11.16 0.20
C SER A 99 0.28 -11.61 -0.03
N THR A 100 0.09 -12.75 -0.70
CA THR A 100 -1.22 -13.32 -1.03
C THR A 100 -1.46 -14.58 -0.24
N TYR A 101 -2.61 -14.70 0.43
CA TYR A 101 -3.05 -15.94 1.05
C TYR A 101 -4.11 -16.63 0.18
N LYS A 102 -3.90 -17.94 -0.03
CA LYS A 102 -4.83 -18.83 -0.72
C LYS A 102 -5.42 -19.83 0.28
N PRO A 103 -6.66 -19.65 0.77
CA PRO A 103 -7.31 -20.52 1.74
C PRO A 103 -7.39 -21.98 1.28
N LYS A 104 -7.62 -22.22 -0.02
CA LYS A 104 -7.66 -23.57 -0.59
C LYS A 104 -6.34 -24.32 -0.41
N LEU A 105 -5.21 -23.61 -0.46
CA LEU A 105 -3.88 -24.16 -0.30
C LEU A 105 -3.36 -24.02 1.14
N LYS A 106 -4.05 -23.24 1.98
CA LYS A 106 -3.59 -22.79 3.31
C LYS A 106 -2.16 -22.26 3.28
N ARG A 107 -1.84 -21.47 2.26
CA ARG A 107 -0.49 -20.97 2.00
C ARG A 107 -0.48 -19.49 1.70
N TRP A 108 0.55 -18.84 2.24
CA TRP A 108 0.96 -17.51 1.83
C TRP A 108 2.00 -17.61 0.71
N HIS A 109 1.88 -16.70 -0.25
CA HIS A 109 2.87 -16.45 -1.30
C HIS A 109 3.27 -14.99 -1.18
N GLY A 110 4.56 -14.74 -0.95
CA GLY A 110 5.12 -13.39 -0.81
C GLY A 110 6.14 -13.15 -1.91
N GLU A 111 6.16 -11.93 -2.43
CA GLU A 111 7.24 -11.44 -3.29
C GLU A 111 7.48 -9.96 -2.99
N GLU A 112 8.72 -9.52 -3.23
CA GLU A 112 9.04 -8.11 -3.31
C GLU A 112 8.83 -7.63 -4.74
N LEU A 113 8.17 -6.50 -4.88
CA LEU A 113 7.92 -5.84 -6.15
C LEU A 113 9.01 -4.78 -6.33
N ALA A 114 9.69 -4.83 -7.48
CA ALA A 114 10.62 -3.78 -7.86
C ALA A 114 9.86 -2.45 -7.99
N ILE A 115 10.33 -1.44 -7.26
CA ILE A 115 9.86 -0.06 -7.39
C ILE A 115 10.86 0.69 -8.28
N GLU A 116 10.38 1.39 -9.29
CA GLU A 116 11.20 2.33 -10.07
C GLU A 116 11.44 3.64 -9.30
N ASP A 117 12.56 4.32 -9.56
CA ASP A 117 12.94 5.62 -8.97
C ASP A 117 12.11 6.79 -9.54
N ARG A 118 10.80 6.59 -9.74
CA ARG A 118 9.87 7.61 -10.20
C ARG A 118 8.49 7.38 -9.61
N SER A 119 7.64 8.39 -9.71
CA SER A 119 6.25 8.23 -9.27
C SER A 119 5.43 7.47 -10.31
N TYR A 120 4.96 6.26 -9.99
CA TYR A 120 4.12 5.49 -10.90
C TYR A 120 3.12 4.61 -10.16
N LEU A 121 2.20 4.05 -10.93
CA LEU A 121 1.25 3.08 -10.42
C LEU A 121 1.91 1.70 -10.35
N ALA A 122 2.45 1.37 -9.17
CA ALA A 122 3.22 0.13 -8.99
C ALA A 122 2.36 -1.12 -9.20
N ARG A 123 1.13 -1.11 -8.69
CA ARG A 123 0.19 -2.21 -8.86
C ARG A 123 -1.26 -1.80 -8.67
N VAL A 124 -2.13 -2.38 -9.48
CA VAL A 124 -3.57 -2.38 -9.28
C VAL A 124 -4.03 -3.81 -9.05
N ASP A 125 -4.73 -4.03 -7.93
CA ASP A 125 -5.41 -5.29 -7.66
C ASP A 125 -6.84 -5.01 -7.14
N GLY A 126 -7.80 -5.77 -7.64
CA GLY A 126 -9.23 -5.56 -7.36
C GLY A 126 -10.13 -5.78 -8.58
N ALA A 127 -11.44 -5.67 -8.38
CA ALA A 127 -12.43 -5.87 -9.45
C ALA A 127 -12.37 -4.76 -10.52
N GLY A 128 -11.97 -3.54 -10.14
CA GLY A 128 -11.80 -2.42 -11.06
C GLY A 128 -10.46 -2.40 -11.79
N LYS A 129 -9.60 -3.41 -11.61
CA LYS A 129 -8.24 -3.45 -12.20
C LYS A 129 -8.22 -3.14 -13.71
N PRO A 130 -9.06 -3.76 -14.57
CA PRO A 130 -9.02 -3.50 -16.00
C PRO A 130 -9.35 -2.04 -16.36
N THR A 131 -10.18 -1.39 -15.53
CA THR A 131 -10.55 0.01 -15.72
C THR A 131 -9.37 0.92 -15.41
N VAL A 132 -8.69 0.72 -14.28
CA VAL A 132 -7.52 1.54 -13.91
C VAL A 132 -6.39 1.35 -14.91
N GLU A 133 -6.09 0.12 -15.32
CA GLU A 133 -5.06 -0.15 -16.35
C GLU A 133 -5.35 0.60 -17.65
N LYS A 134 -6.62 0.74 -18.04
CA LYS A 134 -7.03 1.51 -19.21
C LYS A 134 -6.78 3.02 -19.06
N PHE A 135 -6.97 3.58 -17.86
CA PHE A 135 -6.73 5.01 -17.62
C PHE A 135 -5.26 5.32 -17.38
N GLU A 136 -4.50 4.39 -16.78
CA GLU A 136 -3.06 4.49 -16.62
C GLU A 136 -2.35 4.49 -17.99
N ALA A 137 -2.75 3.58 -18.90
CA ALA A 137 -2.26 3.58 -20.28
C ALA A 137 -2.55 4.89 -21.04
N LYS A 138 -3.63 5.61 -20.70
CA LYS A 138 -3.92 6.94 -21.26
C LYS A 138 -3.14 8.06 -20.59
N ALA A 139 -2.79 7.90 -19.32
CA ALA A 139 -2.05 8.89 -18.56
C ALA A 139 -0.55 8.86 -18.91
N SER A 140 -0.02 7.70 -19.31
CA SER A 140 1.36 7.54 -19.80
C SER A 140 1.60 8.22 -21.14
N GLU A 141 0.56 8.56 -21.90
CA GLU A 141 0.64 9.35 -23.14
C GLU A 141 0.66 10.87 -22.90
N LYS A 142 0.39 11.34 -21.66
CA LYS A 142 0.33 12.78 -21.33
C LYS A 142 1.71 13.29 -20.90
N PRO A 143 2.03 14.59 -21.10
CA PRO A 143 3.30 15.20 -20.67
C PRO A 143 3.58 15.10 -19.16
N ALA A 144 2.55 14.87 -18.35
CA ALA A 144 2.64 14.69 -16.90
C ALA A 144 2.86 13.23 -16.48
N SER A 145 3.08 12.30 -17.41
CA SER A 145 3.38 10.89 -17.15
C SER A 145 4.57 10.73 -16.19
N GLY A 146 4.52 9.74 -15.30
CA GLY A 146 5.61 9.51 -14.33
C GLY A 146 5.57 10.42 -13.10
N THR A 147 4.47 11.15 -12.90
CA THR A 147 4.21 11.93 -11.68
C THR A 147 3.14 11.29 -10.81
N SER A 148 3.23 11.51 -9.50
CA SER A 148 2.20 11.05 -8.54
C SER A 148 0.83 11.65 -8.87
N ARG A 149 0.79 12.90 -9.34
CA ARG A 149 -0.43 13.57 -9.83
C ARG A 149 -1.07 12.85 -11.00
N ALA A 150 -0.29 12.40 -11.99
CA ALA A 150 -0.84 11.66 -13.12
C ALA A 150 -1.40 10.28 -12.70
N ALA A 151 -0.70 9.58 -11.81
CA ALA A 151 -1.18 8.30 -11.26
C ALA A 151 -2.47 8.44 -10.45
N ILE A 152 -2.54 9.45 -9.57
CA ILE A 152 -3.75 9.77 -8.79
C ILE A 152 -4.88 10.20 -9.71
N ASN A 153 -4.62 11.05 -10.71
CA ASN A 153 -5.64 11.49 -11.64
C ASN A 153 -6.21 10.33 -12.48
N ALA A 154 -5.35 9.44 -13.01
CA ALA A 154 -5.79 8.24 -13.72
C ALA A 154 -6.69 7.35 -12.86
N PHE A 155 -6.37 7.25 -11.57
CA PHE A 155 -7.21 6.55 -10.60
C PHE A 155 -8.56 7.25 -10.37
N CYS A 156 -8.57 8.55 -10.12
CA CYS A 156 -9.82 9.30 -9.96
C CYS A 156 -10.72 9.18 -11.21
N GLU A 157 -10.15 9.32 -12.41
CA GLU A 157 -10.86 9.12 -13.68
C GLU A 157 -11.44 7.70 -13.80
N SER A 158 -10.74 6.68 -13.28
CA SER A 158 -11.24 5.30 -13.25
C SER A 158 -12.42 5.10 -12.29
N LEU A 159 -12.43 5.81 -11.15
CA LEU A 159 -13.52 5.76 -10.18
C LEU A 159 -14.79 6.42 -10.72
N ASP A 160 -14.64 7.57 -11.37
CA ASP A 160 -15.76 8.30 -12.00
C ASP A 160 -16.39 7.50 -13.16
N SER A 161 -15.62 6.57 -13.76
CA SER A 161 -16.10 5.67 -14.82
C SER A 161 -16.84 4.41 -14.32
N ALA A 162 -17.15 4.33 -13.02
CA ALA A 162 -18.00 3.33 -12.37
C ALA A 162 -17.44 1.88 -12.26
N ALA A 163 -16.26 1.71 -11.66
CA ALA A 163 -15.77 0.39 -11.25
C ALA A 163 -15.47 0.34 -9.74
N GLY A 164 -16.14 -0.55 -9.01
CA GLY A 164 -16.09 -0.65 -7.54
C GLY A 164 -14.72 -1.02 -6.95
N LEU A 165 -14.67 -1.02 -5.60
CA LEU A 165 -13.55 -1.31 -4.66
C LEU A 165 -12.18 -1.63 -5.30
N LEU A 166 -11.26 -0.68 -5.22
CA LEU A 166 -9.94 -0.66 -5.86
C LEU A 166 -8.84 -0.17 -4.90
N ASN A 167 -7.73 -0.92 -4.77
CA ASN A 167 -6.51 -0.43 -4.11
C ASN A 167 -5.60 0.22 -5.16
N LEU A 168 -5.24 1.48 -4.92
CA LEU A 168 -4.20 2.19 -5.66
C LEU A 168 -2.93 2.28 -4.80
N TRP A 169 -1.81 1.80 -5.34
CA TRP A 169 -0.50 2.03 -4.75
C TRP A 169 0.29 2.97 -5.66
N ALA A 170 0.28 4.25 -5.30
CA ALA A 170 1.15 5.25 -5.90
C ALA A 170 2.29 5.51 -4.94
N PHE A 171 3.50 5.13 -5.34
CA PHE A 171 4.73 5.58 -4.68
C PHE A 171 5.23 6.79 -5.44
N GLY A 172 5.77 7.77 -4.73
CA GLY A 172 6.32 8.95 -5.36
C GLY A 172 7.35 9.64 -4.49
N GLU A 173 8.49 9.93 -5.09
CA GLU A 173 9.47 10.86 -4.57
C GLU A 173 9.07 12.28 -5.01
N LEU A 174 9.06 13.23 -4.07
CA LEU A 174 9.00 14.65 -4.37
C LEU A 174 10.43 15.08 -4.68
N ASP A 175 10.84 14.99 -5.94
CA ASP A 175 12.08 15.61 -6.38
C ASP A 175 11.82 16.71 -7.41
N GLN A 176 11.98 17.94 -6.95
CA GLN A 176 12.64 19.03 -7.67
C GLN A 176 13.24 19.98 -6.63
N PRO A 177 14.58 20.04 -6.48
CA PRO A 177 15.27 21.15 -5.86
C PRO A 177 15.75 22.07 -6.99
N ASP A 178 14.90 22.98 -7.48
CA ASP A 178 15.35 24.07 -8.34
C ASP A 178 14.71 25.39 -7.90
N ASN A 179 15.55 26.24 -7.31
CA ASN A 179 15.43 27.70 -7.17
C ASN A 179 14.08 28.28 -6.72
N LEU A 180 13.88 28.36 -5.40
CA LEU A 180 13.19 29.50 -4.80
C LEU A 180 14.13 30.20 -3.83
N ASP A 181 14.84 31.18 -4.38
CA ASP A 181 15.51 32.24 -3.63
C ASP A 181 14.45 33.00 -2.82
N PHE A 182 14.32 32.68 -1.54
CA PHE A 182 13.56 33.49 -0.58
C PHE A 182 14.47 34.61 -0.06
N THR A 183 14.77 35.56 -0.94
CA THR A 183 15.22 36.89 -0.54
C THR A 183 14.33 37.96 -1.19
N GLY A 184 13.69 38.78 -0.35
CA GLY A 184 12.73 39.83 -0.73
C GLY A 184 11.37 39.56 -0.07
N ARG A 185 11.05 40.08 1.12
CA ARG A 185 10.74 41.49 1.41
C ARG A 185 9.90 42.16 0.32
N ASP A 186 8.79 42.74 0.80
CA ASP A 186 7.83 43.64 0.14
C ASP A 186 6.70 42.91 -0.62
N ALA A 187 5.41 43.18 -0.42
CA ALA A 187 4.78 44.36 0.17
C ALA A 187 3.41 44.00 0.78
N PHE A 188 3.13 44.61 1.95
CA PHE A 188 1.79 45.05 2.29
C PHE A 188 1.42 46.20 1.33
N THR A 189 0.32 46.06 0.59
CA THR A 189 -0.76 47.07 0.50
C THR A 189 -1.99 46.44 -0.11
#